data_AF-A0A8T5TFL1-F1
#
_entry.id   AF-A0A8T5TFL1-F1
#
_cell.length_a   1.000
_cell.length_b   1.000
_cell.length_c   1.000
_cell.angle_alpha   90.00
_cell.angle_beta   90.00
_cell.angle_gamma   90.00
#
_symmetry.space_group_name_H-M   'P 1'
#
loop_
_entity.id
_entity.type
_entity.pdbx_description
1 polymer ?
#
loop_
_entity_poly.entity_id
_entity_poly.type
_entity_poly.pdbx_seq_one_letter_code
_entity_poly.pdbx_strand_id
1 'polypeptide(L)' 'MSIEANYIVKICLLGEANVGKTSLVYRFIENKFRGNYKSTLGVNLLK' A
#
# COMPACT_ATOMS: atom_id res chain seq x y z
N MET A 1 -11.25 -20.57 14.13
CA MET A 1 -10.45 -19.67 14.99
C MET A 1 -10.49 -18.30 14.34
N SER A 2 -11.36 -17.41 14.81
CA SER A 2 -11.44 -16.03 14.31
C SER A 2 -10.25 -15.25 14.87
N ILE A 3 -9.43 -14.68 13.99
CA ILE A 3 -8.34 -13.80 14.37
C ILE A 3 -9.00 -12.45 14.68
N GLU A 4 -9.30 -12.21 15.95
CA GLU A 4 -9.81 -10.92 16.38
C GLU A 4 -8.62 -9.98 16.54
N ALA A 5 -8.53 -8.97 15.68
CA ALA A 5 -7.47 -7.98 15.76
C ALA A 5 -7.73 -7.09 16.98
N ASN A 6 -6.89 -7.21 18.01
CA ASN A 6 -7.00 -6.41 19.25
C ASN A 6 -6.80 -4.90 19.03
N TYR A 7 -6.23 -4.50 17.88
CA TYR A 7 -5.95 -3.10 17.56
C TYR A 7 -6.14 -2.82 16.06
N ILE A 8 -6.71 -1.65 15.76
CA ILE A 8 -6.79 -1.08 14.41
C ILE A 8 -5.82 0.10 14.32
N VAL A 9 -4.89 0.04 13.38
CA VAL A 9 -3.84 1.05 13.20
C VAL A 9 -3.99 1.73 11.83
N LYS A 10 -3.89 3.07 11.80
CA LYS A 10 -3.83 3.86 10.56
C LYS A 10 -2.36 4.18 10.25
N ILE A 11 -1.91 3.82 9.05
CA ILE A 11 -0.52 4.02 8.61
C ILE A 11 -0.51 4.97 7.39
N CYS A 12 0.39 5.94 7.38
CA CYS A 12 0.60 6.85 6.25
C CYS A 12 2.06 6.78 5.78
N LEU A 13 2.27 6.63 4.46
CA LEU A 13 3.60 6.69 3.85
C LEU A 13 3.81 8.06 3.23
N LEU A 14 4.89 8.73 3.62
CA LEU A 14 5.26 10.07 3.15
C LEU A 14 6.50 10.02 2.25
N GLY A 15 6.72 11.07 1.47
CA GLY A 15 7.87 11.24 0.58
C GLY A 15 7.49 11.77 -0.79
N GLU A 16 8.50 12.10 -1.59
CA GLU A 16 8.35 12.68 -2.93
C GLU A 16 7.55 11.80 -3.91
N ALA A 17 7.04 12.39 -4.98
CA ALA A 17 6.40 11.64 -6.06
C ALA A 17 7.38 10.57 -6.61
N ASN A 18 6.84 9.43 -7.08
CA ASN A 18 7.60 8.35 -7.73
C ASN A 18 8.64 7.61 -6.86
N VAL A 19 8.80 7.89 -5.56
CA VAL A 19 9.74 7.15 -4.66
C VAL A 19 9.30 5.71 -4.31
N GLY A 20 8.24 5.19 -4.94
CA GLY A 20 7.83 3.79 -4.79
C GLY A 20 6.89 3.48 -3.62
N LYS A 21 6.29 4.49 -2.96
CA LYS A 21 5.34 4.31 -1.84
C LYS A 21 4.23 3.30 -2.15
N THR A 22 3.57 3.43 -3.31
CA THR A 22 2.52 2.50 -3.76
C THR A 22 3.07 1.09 -4.02
N SER A 23 4.26 0.99 -4.60
CA SER A 23 4.91 -0.30 -4.86
C SER A 23 5.24 -1.04 -3.55
N LEU A 24 5.65 -0.31 -2.50
CA LEU A 24 5.88 -0.88 -1.17
C LEU A 24 4.60 -1.42 -0.55
N VAL A 25 3.48 -0.68 -0.64
CA VAL A 25 2.19 -1.16 -0.14
C VAL A 25 1.78 -2.44 -0.86
N TYR A 26 1.75 -2.45 -2.20
CA TYR A 26 1.39 -3.66 -2.96
C TYR A 26 2.31 -4.83 -2.67
N ARG A 27 3.62 -4.59 -2.49
CA ARG A 27 4.54 -5.65 -2.09
C ARG A 27 4.19 -6.20 -0.71
N PHE A 28 3.82 -5.37 0.24
CA PHE A 28 3.44 -5.82 1.58
C PHE A 28 2.13 -6.63 1.59
N ILE A 29 1.10 -6.19 0.86
CA ILE A 29 -0.22 -6.84 0.87
C ILE A 29 -0.34 -8.04 -0.10
N GLU A 30 0.30 -7.99 -1.27
CA GLU A 30 0.16 -8.98 -2.34
C GLU A 30 1.44 -9.79 -2.60
N ASN A 31 2.57 -9.42 -1.99
CA ASN A 31 3.92 -9.94 -2.30
C ASN A 31 4.32 -9.80 -3.79
N LYS A 32 3.73 -8.83 -4.51
CA LYS A 32 3.97 -8.60 -5.94
C LYS A 32 4.70 -7.28 -6.20
N PHE A 33 5.48 -7.27 -7.27
CA PHE A 33 6.07 -6.05 -7.82
C PHE A 33 5.57 -5.84 -9.25
N ARG A 34 5.07 -4.64 -9.55
CA ARG A 34 4.62 -4.25 -10.90
C ARG A 34 5.64 -3.28 -11.48
N GLY A 35 6.34 -3.69 -12.53
CA GLY A 35 7.37 -2.87 -13.21
C GLY A 35 6.79 -1.68 -13.98
N ASN A 36 5.53 -1.76 -14.40
CA ASN A 36 4.84 -0.63 -15.06
C ASN A 36 4.26 0.30 -14.00
N TYR A 37 5.08 1.25 -13.57
CA TYR A 37 4.67 2.29 -12.65
C TYR A 37 3.65 3.23 -13.32
N LYS A 38 2.42 3.26 -12.80
CA LYS A 38 1.46 4.33 -13.06
C LYS A 38 1.43 5.24 -11.84
N SER A 39 1.52 6.56 -12.05
CA SER A 39 1.39 7.55 -10.97
C SER A 39 0.08 7.33 -10.22
N THR A 40 0.12 7.52 -8.90
CA THR A 40 -1.05 7.35 -8.03
C THR A 40 -2.03 8.47 -8.30
N LEU A 41 -3.06 8.20 -9.11
CA LEU A 41 -4.23 9.07 -9.23
C LEU A 41 -5.12 8.86 -8.01
N GLY A 42 -5.23 9.90 -7.17
CA GLY A 42 -6.30 10.05 -6.18
C GLY A 42 -6.68 8.77 -5.44
N VAL A 43 -5.76 8.30 -4.58
CA VAL A 43 -5.92 7.28 -3.53
C VAL A 43 -7.16 6.36 -3.67
N ASN A 44 -6.96 5.21 -4.31
CA ASN A 44 -7.71 4.00 -3.97
C ASN A 44 -6.75 2.80 -3.97
N LEU A 45 -6.30 2.39 -2.79
CA LEU A 45 -5.36 1.27 -2.59
C LEU A 45 -6.09 -0.06 -2.39
N LEU A 46 -7.36 -0.03 -1.98
CA LEU A 46 -8.16 -1.19 -1.62
C LEU A 46 -9.62 -0.89 -2.00
N LYS A 47 -10.11 -1.53 -3.05
CA LYS A 47 -11.55 -1.60 -3.32
C LYS A 47 -12.15 -2.75 -2.51
#